data_AF-A0A6A7LGK5-F1
#
_entry.id   AF-A0A6A7LGK5-F1
#
_cell.length_a   1.000
_cell.length_b   1.000
_cell.length_c   1.000
_cell.angle_alpha   90.00
_cell.angle_beta   90.00
_cell.angle_gamma   90.00
#
_symmetry.space_group_name_H-M   'P 1'
#
loop_
_entity.id
_entity.type
_entity.pdbx_description
1 polymer ?
#
loop_
_entity_poly.entity_id
_entity_poly.type
_entity_poly.pdbx_seq_one_letter_code
_entity_poly.pdbx_strand_id
1 'polypeptide(L)'
;MQSPYDWKNVEITGRSLVSGYTDSTTNGAAHIELVARGGTHTSRLPCKGTGYHANLYVTGRSKFEKELEHTAGYATNNPQKTGAVSPLKGKWIGFKQAIHTVPSGMKVEQWYQEYVNGQWTSWKKIFEYPDKGSWGGGNPKYGGTSPYGTSYKLISWGGPLVFFRWDNIDKMYIKHLSIRDFTKLKSDGMKNRFSTLYFTGINICCYFHILKMEC
;
A
#
# COMPACT_ATOMS: atom_id res chain seq x y z
N MET A 1 16.22 2.04 6.21
CA MET A 1 15.69 0.71 5.83
C MET A 1 16.42 -0.30 6.67
N GLN A 2 15.68 -1.25 7.25
CA GLN A 2 16.15 -2.22 8.23
C GLN A 2 16.47 -1.66 9.64
N SER A 3 16.04 -0.44 9.96
CA SER A 3 16.09 0.05 11.35
C SER A 3 15.08 -0.73 12.21
N PRO A 4 15.36 -0.99 13.50
CA PRO A 4 14.37 -1.55 14.43
C PRO A 4 13.11 -0.67 14.58
N TYR A 5 13.20 0.60 14.17
CA TYR A 5 12.07 1.53 14.17
C TYR A 5 11.29 1.53 12.86
N ASP A 6 11.81 0.96 11.77
CA ASP A 6 11.14 0.97 10.48
C ASP A 6 9.78 0.24 10.52
N TRP A 7 8.86 0.65 9.65
CA TRP A 7 7.55 0.02 9.51
C TRP A 7 7.73 -1.38 8.93
N LYS A 8 7.57 -2.39 9.79
CA LYS A 8 7.64 -3.79 9.43
C LYS A 8 6.22 -4.36 9.31
N ASN A 9 5.58 -4.56 10.45
CA ASN A 9 4.24 -5.11 10.53
C ASN A 9 3.23 -3.97 10.57
N VAL A 10 2.74 -3.55 9.40
CA VAL A 10 2.05 -2.27 9.27
C VAL A 10 0.63 -2.44 8.76
N GLU A 11 -0.29 -1.71 9.38
CA GLU A 11 -1.63 -1.45 8.87
C GLU A 11 -1.71 0.01 8.42
N ILE A 12 -2.14 0.22 7.18
CA ILE A 12 -2.33 1.53 6.56
C ILE A 12 -3.82 1.65 6.24
N THR A 13 -4.47 2.70 6.72
CA THR A 13 -5.90 2.92 6.53
C THR A 13 -6.15 4.33 6.02
N GLY A 14 -7.06 4.46 5.06
CA GLY A 14 -7.59 5.75 4.64
C GLY A 14 -9.06 5.66 4.27
N ARG A 15 -9.79 6.76 4.43
CA ARG A 15 -11.14 6.89 3.89
C ARG A 15 -11.15 7.96 2.84
N SER A 16 -11.77 7.67 1.71
CA SER A 16 -11.78 8.58 0.56
C SER A 16 -13.12 8.60 -0.16
N LEU A 17 -13.35 9.69 -0.89
CA LEU A 17 -14.45 9.87 -1.84
C LEU A 17 -13.83 10.30 -3.16
N VAL A 18 -13.90 9.44 -4.16
CA VAL A 18 -13.48 9.75 -5.53
C VAL A 18 -14.64 10.42 -6.26
N SER A 19 -14.42 11.62 -6.79
CA SER A 19 -15.45 12.41 -7.48
C SER A 19 -15.13 12.69 -8.95
N GLY A 20 -13.85 12.67 -9.33
CA GLY A 20 -13.37 12.78 -10.71
C GLY A 20 -12.07 12.02 -10.89
N TYR A 21 -11.92 11.38 -12.06
CA TYR A 21 -10.74 10.67 -12.48
C TYR A 21 -10.68 10.67 -14.01
N THR A 22 -9.47 10.59 -14.56
CA THR A 22 -9.21 10.45 -15.99
C THR A 22 -8.72 9.04 -16.29
N ASP A 23 -9.08 8.52 -17.46
CA ASP A 23 -8.51 7.27 -17.93
C ASP A 23 -7.14 7.56 -18.54
N SER A 24 -6.12 6.88 -18.04
CA SER A 24 -4.76 6.97 -18.54
C SER A 24 -4.08 5.61 -18.42
N THR A 25 -3.15 5.35 -19.31
CA THR A 25 -2.34 4.11 -19.33
C THR A 25 -0.90 4.36 -18.88
N THR A 26 -0.43 5.61 -18.85
CA THR A 26 0.97 5.95 -18.57
C THR A 26 1.44 5.48 -17.19
N ASN A 27 0.54 5.50 -16.19
CA ASN A 27 0.78 4.97 -14.83
C ASN A 27 -0.29 3.93 -14.43
N GLY A 28 -0.91 3.29 -15.43
CA GLY A 28 -2.06 2.40 -15.23
C GLY A 28 -3.38 3.15 -14.96
N ALA A 29 -4.49 2.41 -14.99
CA ALA A 29 -5.82 2.97 -14.79
C ALA A 29 -5.99 3.64 -13.40
N ALA A 30 -6.96 4.55 -13.26
CA ALA A 30 -7.16 5.32 -12.03
C ALA A 30 -7.35 4.43 -10.78
N HIS A 31 -6.56 4.69 -9.73
CA HIS A 31 -6.55 3.89 -8.52
C HIS A 31 -5.99 4.63 -7.30
N ILE A 32 -6.30 4.09 -6.13
CA ILE A 32 -5.70 4.44 -4.84
C ILE A 32 -4.68 3.36 -4.50
N GLU A 33 -3.52 3.78 -4.02
CA GLU A 33 -2.40 2.91 -3.68
C GLU A 33 -1.92 3.17 -2.26
N LEU A 34 -1.73 2.09 -1.51
CA LEU A 34 -1.04 2.09 -0.21
C LEU A 34 0.26 1.30 -0.38
N VAL A 35 1.37 1.80 0.16
CA VAL A 35 2.68 1.13 0.05
C VAL A 35 3.44 1.20 1.37
N ALA A 36 4.16 0.13 1.70
CA ALA A 36 5.17 0.15 2.76
C ALA A 36 6.30 -0.83 2.47
N ARG A 37 7.23 -0.92 3.45
CA ARG A 37 8.43 -1.78 3.47
C ARG A 37 9.61 -1.25 2.64
N GLY A 38 9.50 0.00 2.18
CA GLY A 38 10.47 0.66 1.32
C GLY A 38 11.00 1.98 1.84
N GLY A 39 11.98 2.49 1.10
CA GLY A 39 12.34 3.90 1.05
C GLY A 39 11.74 4.55 -0.20
N THR A 40 12.42 5.53 -0.76
CA THR A 40 11.94 6.30 -1.92
C THR A 40 11.92 5.47 -3.21
N HIS A 41 10.82 5.55 -3.97
CA HIS A 41 10.65 4.90 -5.27
C HIS A 41 11.11 5.85 -6.39
N THR A 42 12.42 5.88 -6.68
CA THR A 42 13.02 6.79 -7.67
C THR A 42 14.09 6.08 -8.49
N SER A 43 14.24 6.44 -9.77
CA SER A 43 15.26 5.86 -10.64
C SER A 43 16.70 6.22 -10.22
N ARG A 44 16.88 7.29 -9.42
CA ARG A 44 18.20 7.68 -8.87
C ARG A 44 18.67 6.73 -7.76
N LEU A 45 17.74 6.21 -6.96
CA LEU A 45 18.01 5.27 -5.86
C LEU A 45 17.07 4.06 -5.96
N PRO A 46 17.19 3.26 -7.04
CA PRO A 46 16.20 2.26 -7.42
C PRO A 46 16.07 1.14 -6.37
N CYS A 47 17.17 0.78 -5.72
CA CYS A 47 17.23 -0.24 -4.67
C CYS A 47 16.47 0.12 -3.38
N LYS A 48 16.11 1.41 -3.19
CA LYS A 48 15.28 1.84 -2.05
C LYS A 48 13.79 1.61 -2.31
N GLY A 49 13.37 1.47 -3.56
CA GLY A 49 11.97 1.29 -3.97
C GLY A 49 11.48 -0.14 -3.77
N THR A 50 11.73 -0.74 -2.61
CA THR A 50 11.19 -2.06 -2.29
C THR A 50 9.83 -1.90 -1.63
N GLY A 51 8.76 -2.55 -2.08
CA GLY A 51 7.47 -2.36 -1.45
C GLY A 51 6.46 -3.47 -1.72
N TYR A 52 5.49 -3.59 -0.82
CA TYR A 52 4.21 -4.22 -1.13
C TYR A 52 3.18 -3.12 -1.34
N HIS A 53 2.59 -3.12 -2.53
CA HIS A 53 1.64 -2.14 -3.00
C HIS A 53 0.24 -2.76 -2.94
N ALA A 54 -0.71 -2.06 -2.34
CA ALA A 54 -2.12 -2.42 -2.38
C ALA A 54 -2.87 -1.39 -3.22
N ASN A 55 -3.32 -1.83 -4.38
CA ASN A 55 -4.03 -1.03 -5.35
C ASN A 55 -5.53 -1.33 -5.33
N LEU A 56 -6.34 -0.28 -5.17
CA LEU A 56 -7.78 -0.32 -5.34
C LEU A 56 -8.19 0.62 -6.49
N TYR A 57 -8.55 0.03 -7.61
CA TYR A 57 -8.95 0.74 -8.82
C TYR A 57 -10.36 1.31 -8.70
N VAL A 58 -10.63 2.44 -9.35
CA VAL A 58 -11.95 3.09 -9.35
C VAL A 58 -13.06 2.20 -9.89
N THR A 59 -12.72 1.19 -10.70
CA THR A 59 -13.63 0.17 -11.22
C THR A 59 -14.05 -0.88 -10.18
N GLY A 60 -13.42 -0.90 -9.00
CA GLY A 60 -13.63 -1.90 -7.96
C GLY A 60 -12.71 -3.12 -8.06
N ARG A 61 -11.73 -3.11 -8.96
CA ARG A 61 -10.67 -4.13 -9.02
C ARG A 61 -9.65 -3.88 -7.89
N SER A 62 -9.25 -4.95 -7.23
CA SER A 62 -8.20 -4.94 -6.20
C SER A 62 -6.98 -5.68 -6.72
N LYS A 63 -5.78 -5.14 -6.52
CA LYS A 63 -4.52 -5.75 -6.97
C LYS A 63 -3.44 -5.54 -5.92
N PHE A 64 -2.59 -6.54 -5.74
CA PHE A 64 -1.32 -6.35 -5.06
C PHE A 64 -0.20 -6.23 -6.06
N GLU A 65 0.80 -5.40 -5.79
CA GLU A 65 2.07 -5.42 -6.51
C GLU A 65 3.22 -5.56 -5.51
N LYS A 66 4.31 -6.14 -5.99
CA LYS A 66 5.54 -6.27 -5.24
C LYS A 66 6.64 -5.65 -6.06
N GLU A 67 7.39 -4.76 -5.44
CA GLU A 67 8.52 -4.09 -6.05
C GLU A 67 9.77 -4.45 -5.24
N LEU A 68 10.78 -4.99 -5.91
CA LEU A 68 12.10 -5.26 -5.31
C LEU A 68 13.13 -4.21 -5.68
N GLU A 69 12.85 -3.44 -6.74
CA GLU A 69 13.69 -2.37 -7.26
C GLU A 69 12.84 -1.48 -8.18
N HIS A 70 13.02 -0.17 -8.09
CA HIS A 70 12.32 0.78 -8.94
C HIS A 70 13.04 1.04 -10.27
N THR A 71 12.47 0.80 -11.45
CA THR A 71 11.21 0.10 -11.77
C THR A 71 11.44 -1.35 -12.22
N ALA A 72 12.69 -1.80 -12.33
CA ALA A 72 13.03 -3.08 -12.93
C ALA A 72 12.58 -4.30 -12.10
N GLY A 73 12.34 -4.11 -10.80
CA GLY A 73 12.04 -5.17 -9.84
C GLY A 73 10.57 -5.39 -9.56
N TYR A 74 9.64 -4.83 -10.35
CA TYR A 74 8.23 -5.17 -10.23
C TYR A 74 8.00 -6.66 -10.53
N ALA A 75 7.33 -7.35 -9.62
CA ALA A 75 6.89 -8.72 -9.82
C ALA A 75 5.87 -8.81 -10.98
N THR A 76 5.89 -9.93 -11.68
CA THR A 76 4.93 -10.27 -12.72
C THR A 76 3.82 -11.17 -12.14
N ASN A 77 2.72 -11.34 -12.88
CA ASN A 77 1.57 -12.16 -12.48
C ASN A 77 0.99 -11.78 -11.10
N ASN A 78 0.93 -10.47 -10.88
CA ASN A 78 0.50 -9.87 -9.63
C ASN A 78 -0.92 -10.32 -9.22
N PRO A 79 -1.11 -10.76 -7.96
CA PRO A 79 -2.41 -11.22 -7.46
C PRO A 79 -3.45 -10.12 -7.58
N GLN A 80 -4.62 -10.45 -8.13
CA GLN A 80 -5.71 -9.49 -8.31
C GLN A 80 -7.08 -10.15 -8.25
N LYS A 81 -8.08 -9.34 -7.93
CA LYS A 81 -9.51 -9.70 -7.92
C LYS A 81 -10.29 -8.63 -8.66
N THR A 82 -10.91 -8.99 -9.77
CA THR A 82 -11.87 -8.14 -10.50
C THR A 82 -13.21 -8.12 -9.75
N GLY A 83 -13.95 -7.01 -9.80
CA GLY A 83 -15.23 -6.88 -9.09
C GLY A 83 -15.12 -7.11 -7.58
N ALA A 84 -13.96 -6.78 -7.00
CA ALA A 84 -13.68 -7.04 -5.59
C ALA A 84 -14.59 -6.22 -4.67
N VAL A 85 -14.95 -5.02 -5.14
CA VAL A 85 -15.95 -4.11 -4.56
C VAL A 85 -16.73 -3.44 -5.69
N SER A 86 -17.83 -2.76 -5.37
CA SER A 86 -18.55 -1.94 -6.35
C SER A 86 -17.71 -0.70 -6.75
N PRO A 87 -17.93 -0.11 -7.95
CA PRO A 87 -17.16 1.06 -8.43
C PRO A 87 -17.12 2.22 -7.44
N LEU A 88 -15.97 2.90 -7.33
CA LEU A 88 -15.66 3.82 -6.23
C LEU A 88 -16.26 5.23 -6.36
N LYS A 89 -16.62 5.65 -7.57
CA LYS A 89 -17.03 7.05 -7.84
C LYS A 89 -18.30 7.42 -7.07
N GLY A 90 -18.29 8.60 -6.46
CA GLY A 90 -19.48 9.21 -5.84
C GLY A 90 -19.85 8.64 -4.47
N LYS A 91 -19.04 7.77 -3.87
CA LYS A 91 -19.29 7.22 -2.53
C LYS A 91 -18.06 7.28 -1.64
N TRP A 92 -18.30 7.44 -0.35
CA TRP A 92 -17.25 7.32 0.66
C TRP A 92 -16.89 5.85 0.86
N ILE A 93 -15.60 5.56 0.77
CA ILE A 93 -15.05 4.22 0.99
C ILE A 93 -13.94 4.28 2.03
N GLY A 94 -13.76 3.18 2.75
CA GLY A 94 -12.58 2.91 3.56
C GLY A 94 -11.74 1.88 2.84
N PHE A 95 -10.46 2.15 2.71
CA PHE A 95 -9.48 1.22 2.14
C PHE A 95 -8.34 1.03 3.12
N LYS A 96 -7.92 -0.22 3.26
CA LYS A 96 -6.87 -0.60 4.19
C LYS A 96 -5.98 -1.68 3.60
N GLN A 97 -4.68 -1.53 3.84
CA GLN A 97 -3.68 -2.57 3.64
C GLN A 97 -3.12 -3.01 4.99
N ALA A 98 -2.93 -4.31 5.18
CA ALA A 98 -2.15 -4.85 6.27
C ALA A 98 -1.02 -5.75 5.73
N ILE A 99 0.20 -5.58 6.26
CA ILE A 99 1.38 -6.36 5.86
C ILE A 99 1.95 -7.03 7.10
N HIS A 100 1.90 -8.36 7.14
CA HIS A 100 2.36 -9.20 8.25
C HIS A 100 3.61 -9.98 7.89
N THR A 101 4.56 -10.00 8.80
CA THR A 101 5.57 -11.06 8.86
C THR A 101 4.97 -12.25 9.62
N VAL A 102 4.95 -13.42 8.98
CA VAL A 102 4.44 -14.67 9.54
C VAL A 102 5.54 -15.74 9.48
N PRO A 103 5.47 -16.85 10.26
CA PRO A 103 6.53 -17.86 10.25
C PRO A 103 6.84 -18.43 8.85
N SER A 104 5.83 -18.51 7.97
CA SER A 104 5.95 -19.02 6.61
C SER A 104 6.32 -17.97 5.55
N GLY A 105 6.62 -16.72 5.94
CA GLY A 105 7.00 -15.64 5.02
C GLY A 105 6.29 -14.32 5.31
N MET A 106 5.73 -13.71 4.28
CA MET A 106 4.96 -12.47 4.39
C MET A 106 3.49 -12.74 4.02
N LYS A 107 2.56 -11.99 4.62
CA LYS A 107 1.15 -11.99 4.25
C LYS A 107 0.68 -10.57 4.05
N VAL A 108 0.06 -10.29 2.91
CA VAL A 108 -0.57 -9.00 2.61
C VAL A 108 -2.08 -9.15 2.55
N GLU A 109 -2.80 -8.17 3.10
CA GLU A 109 -4.26 -8.17 3.15
C GLU A 109 -4.81 -6.82 2.70
N GLN A 110 -5.95 -6.86 2.00
CA GLN A 110 -6.74 -5.70 1.57
C GLN A 110 -8.12 -5.77 2.20
N TRP A 111 -8.55 -4.64 2.76
CA TRP A 111 -9.82 -4.52 3.46
C TRP A 111 -10.58 -3.30 2.95
N TYR A 112 -11.91 -3.42 2.98
CA TYR A 112 -12.84 -2.41 2.49
C TYR A 112 -13.92 -2.11 3.51
N GLN A 113 -14.39 -0.86 3.48
CA GLN A 113 -15.48 -0.37 4.31
C GLN A 113 -16.36 0.52 3.44
N GLU A 114 -17.68 0.41 3.60
CA GLU A 114 -18.63 1.28 2.92
C GLU A 114 -19.18 2.32 3.87
N TYR A 115 -19.58 3.46 3.31
CA TYR A 115 -20.36 4.46 4.03
C TYR A 115 -21.79 4.45 3.50
N VAL A 116 -22.72 3.96 4.33
CA VAL A 116 -24.12 3.76 3.97
C VAL A 116 -24.98 4.40 5.06
N ASN A 117 -25.99 5.18 4.66
CA ASN A 117 -26.95 5.82 5.58
C ASN A 117 -26.27 6.60 6.73
N GLY A 118 -25.22 7.36 6.41
CA GLY A 118 -24.52 8.18 7.40
C GLY A 118 -23.53 7.42 8.30
N GLN A 119 -23.36 6.11 8.13
CA GLN A 119 -22.53 5.28 8.98
C GLN A 119 -21.55 4.41 8.19
N TRP A 120 -20.42 4.08 8.82
CA TRP A 120 -19.44 3.16 8.26
C TRP A 120 -19.83 1.71 8.58
N THR A 121 -19.81 0.83 7.59
CA THR A 121 -19.99 -0.63 7.80
C THR A 121 -18.82 -1.22 8.58
N SER A 122 -18.89 -2.47 9.03
CA SER A 122 -17.69 -3.18 9.47
C SER A 122 -16.67 -3.33 8.33
N TRP A 123 -15.38 -3.43 8.69
CA TRP A 123 -14.32 -3.76 7.73
C TRP A 123 -14.52 -5.17 7.18
N LYS A 124 -14.49 -5.31 5.86
CA LYS A 124 -14.59 -6.59 5.14
C LYS A 124 -13.27 -6.86 4.43
N LYS A 125 -12.72 -8.07 4.61
CA LYS A 125 -11.53 -8.49 3.85
C LYS A 125 -11.92 -8.72 2.40
N ILE A 126 -11.27 -8.03 1.47
CA ILE A 126 -11.53 -8.16 0.04
C ILE A 126 -10.72 -9.31 -0.53
N PHE A 127 -9.43 -9.31 -0.17
CA PHE A 127 -8.39 -10.10 -0.80
C PHE A 127 -7.17 -10.20 0.13
N GLU A 128 -6.48 -11.33 0.08
CA GLU A 128 -5.20 -11.53 0.78
C GLU A 128 -4.29 -12.38 -0.08
N TYR A 129 -2.99 -12.28 0.15
CA TYR A 129 -2.00 -13.08 -0.55
C TYR A 129 -0.81 -13.44 0.35
N PRO A 130 -0.45 -14.73 0.47
CA PRO A 130 0.78 -15.15 1.13
C PRO A 130 1.97 -15.07 0.16
N ASP A 131 3.00 -14.31 0.52
CA ASP A 131 4.29 -14.33 -0.16
C ASP A 131 5.25 -15.26 0.57
N LYS A 132 5.49 -16.43 -0.03
CA LYS A 132 6.43 -17.45 0.48
C LYS A 132 7.77 -17.44 -0.26
N GLY A 133 8.02 -16.41 -1.07
CA GLY A 133 9.24 -16.30 -1.89
C GLY A 133 9.05 -16.81 -3.32
N SER A 134 7.82 -17.07 -3.76
CA SER A 134 7.51 -17.41 -5.15
C SER A 134 6.88 -16.24 -5.93
N TRP A 135 6.57 -15.12 -5.27
CA TRP A 135 6.05 -13.92 -5.91
C TRP A 135 7.20 -13.02 -6.37
N GLY A 136 7.40 -12.95 -7.68
CA GLY A 136 8.56 -12.34 -8.28
C GLY A 136 8.44 -12.19 -9.79
N GLY A 137 9.55 -12.36 -10.51
CA GLY A 137 9.57 -12.33 -11.99
C GLY A 137 9.97 -10.99 -12.61
N GLY A 138 10.28 -9.98 -11.79
CA GLY A 138 11.01 -8.79 -12.25
C GLY A 138 12.48 -9.09 -12.53
N ASN A 139 13.26 -8.09 -12.90
CA ASN A 139 14.70 -8.20 -13.09
C ASN A 139 15.47 -7.18 -12.22
N PRO A 140 15.37 -7.28 -10.89
CA PRO A 140 16.13 -6.40 -10.00
C PRO A 140 17.62 -6.69 -10.17
N LYS A 141 18.38 -5.63 -10.46
CA LYS A 141 19.85 -5.60 -10.50
C LYS A 141 20.43 -5.39 -9.11
N TYR A 142 19.66 -4.81 -8.20
CA TYR A 142 20.05 -4.52 -6.83
C TYR A 142 19.24 -5.36 -5.83
N GLY A 143 19.86 -5.67 -4.70
CA GLY A 143 19.25 -6.48 -3.65
C GLY A 143 19.73 -7.93 -3.70
N GLY A 144 20.30 -8.40 -2.58
CA GLY A 144 20.94 -9.73 -2.50
C GLY A 144 20.02 -10.89 -2.86
N THR A 145 20.61 -12.06 -3.12
CA THR A 145 19.95 -13.27 -3.65
C THR A 145 18.96 -13.93 -2.67
N SER A 146 17.98 -14.65 -3.23
CA SER A 146 17.14 -15.63 -2.52
C SER A 146 17.33 -17.01 -3.15
N PRO A 147 16.89 -18.12 -2.52
CA PRO A 147 16.96 -19.45 -3.13
C PRO A 147 16.24 -19.56 -4.48
N TYR A 148 15.29 -18.68 -4.75
CA TYR A 148 14.52 -18.62 -5.99
C TYR A 148 15.07 -17.58 -6.98
N GLY A 149 16.18 -16.91 -6.67
CA GLY A 149 16.75 -15.80 -7.43
C GLY A 149 16.46 -14.42 -6.83
N THR A 150 17.15 -13.38 -7.30
CA THR A 150 16.98 -11.99 -6.81
C THR A 150 15.56 -11.48 -7.02
N SER A 151 14.90 -11.91 -8.09
CA SER A 151 13.55 -11.52 -8.48
C SER A 151 12.43 -12.01 -7.56
N TYR A 152 12.72 -12.94 -6.65
CA TYR A 152 11.73 -13.66 -5.84
C TYR A 152 11.87 -13.42 -4.34
N LYS A 153 12.79 -12.55 -3.94
CA LYS A 153 13.15 -12.30 -2.56
C LYS A 153 11.94 -11.84 -1.73
N LEU A 154 11.82 -12.35 -0.51
CA LEU A 154 10.88 -11.82 0.48
C LEU A 154 11.34 -10.43 0.93
N ILE A 155 10.41 -9.46 0.98
CA ILE A 155 10.67 -8.15 1.59
C ILE A 155 10.51 -8.34 3.11
N SER A 156 11.46 -9.02 3.75
CA SER A 156 11.40 -9.42 5.17
C SER A 156 11.87 -8.31 6.14
N TRP A 157 12.38 -7.20 5.61
CA TRP A 157 12.78 -6.00 6.35
C TRP A 157 11.69 -4.93 6.44
N GLY A 158 11.80 -4.03 7.41
CA GLY A 158 10.97 -2.81 7.47
C GLY A 158 11.51 -1.67 6.61
N GLY A 159 10.62 -0.73 6.27
CA GLY A 159 10.96 0.51 5.57
C GLY A 159 10.64 1.77 6.40
N PRO A 160 11.41 2.86 6.26
CA PRO A 160 11.15 4.11 6.97
C PRO A 160 9.92 4.85 6.44
N LEU A 161 9.45 4.53 5.23
CA LEU A 161 8.36 5.21 4.57
C LEU A 161 7.11 4.33 4.43
N VAL A 162 5.97 4.99 4.57
CA VAL A 162 4.64 4.51 4.21
C VAL A 162 4.02 5.55 3.30
N PHE A 163 3.39 5.09 2.23
CA PHE A 163 2.86 5.92 1.18
C PHE A 163 1.35 5.82 1.13
N PHE A 164 0.70 6.99 1.08
CA PHE A 164 -0.63 7.13 0.51
C PHE A 164 -0.46 7.78 -0.86
N ARG A 165 -0.84 7.06 -1.92
CA ARG A 165 -0.71 7.49 -3.30
C ARG A 165 -2.02 7.27 -4.05
N TRP A 166 -2.20 8.03 -5.11
CA TRP A 166 -3.22 7.77 -6.11
C TRP A 166 -2.73 8.24 -7.47
N ASP A 167 -3.16 7.53 -8.50
CA ASP A 167 -2.85 7.84 -9.88
C ASP A 167 -4.13 8.09 -10.66
N ASN A 168 -4.10 9.10 -11.53
CA ASN A 168 -5.18 9.47 -12.45
C ASN A 168 -6.53 9.76 -11.77
N ILE A 169 -6.51 10.11 -10.48
CA ILE A 169 -7.68 10.62 -9.74
C ILE A 169 -7.53 12.14 -9.61
N ASP A 170 -8.35 12.87 -10.36
CA ASP A 170 -8.25 14.33 -10.47
C ASP A 170 -8.89 15.05 -9.27
N LYS A 171 -9.90 14.42 -8.66
CA LYS A 171 -10.67 14.99 -7.54
C LYS A 171 -11.05 13.94 -6.51
N MET A 172 -10.36 13.95 -5.37
CA MET A 172 -10.60 13.06 -4.23
C MET A 172 -10.66 13.84 -2.92
N TYR A 173 -11.58 13.45 -2.05
CA TYR A 173 -11.62 13.90 -0.66
C TYR A 173 -11.10 12.78 0.22
N ILE A 174 -10.30 13.11 1.23
CA ILE A 174 -9.68 12.15 2.14
C ILE A 174 -10.02 12.52 3.58
N LYS A 175 -10.23 11.51 4.43
CA LYS A 175 -10.33 11.67 5.88
C LYS A 175 -9.77 10.44 6.60
N HIS A 176 -9.39 10.65 7.86
CA HIS A 176 -9.02 9.59 8.80
C HIS A 176 -7.91 8.67 8.26
N LEU A 177 -6.82 9.26 7.80
CA LEU A 177 -5.61 8.50 7.49
C LEU A 177 -5.00 7.98 8.80
N SER A 178 -4.58 6.72 8.82
CA SER A 178 -3.87 6.14 9.95
C SER A 178 -2.85 5.10 9.53
N ILE A 179 -1.77 5.04 10.29
CA ILE A 179 -0.72 4.03 10.17
C ILE A 179 -0.52 3.43 11.55
N ARG A 180 -0.49 2.11 11.64
CA ARG A 180 -0.28 1.39 12.91
C ARG A 180 0.73 0.28 12.71
N ASP A 181 1.62 0.12 13.69
CA ASP A 181 2.52 -1.03 13.77
C ASP A 181 1.93 -2.02 14.77
N PHE A 182 1.63 -3.24 14.34
CA PHE A 182 1.03 -4.25 15.22
C PHE A 182 2.06 -5.12 15.95
N THR A 183 3.36 -5.01 15.66
CA THR A 183 4.40 -5.63 16.50
C THR A 183 4.52 -4.93 17.86
N LYS A 184 4.20 -3.64 17.93
CA LYS A 184 4.38 -2.82 19.15
C LYS A 184 3.15 -2.73 20.05
N LEU A 185 2.03 -3.35 19.68
CA LEU A 185 0.81 -3.37 20.52
C LEU A 185 0.94 -4.21 21.79
N LYS A 186 2.05 -4.97 21.96
CA LYS A 186 2.28 -5.82 23.13
C LYS A 186 3.32 -5.30 24.13
N SER A 187 4.20 -4.36 23.79
CA SER A 187 5.33 -4.00 24.67
C SER A 187 5.29 -2.59 25.25
N ASP A 188 4.76 -1.60 24.53
CA ASP A 188 4.85 -0.21 24.98
C ASP A 188 3.55 0.51 24.66
N GLY A 189 3.00 1.24 25.62
CA GLY A 189 1.79 2.07 25.48
C GLY A 189 1.94 3.24 24.49
N MET A 190 2.39 2.98 23.26
CA MET A 190 2.52 3.97 22.20
C MET A 190 1.13 4.36 21.71
N LYS A 191 0.81 5.64 21.97
CA LYS A 191 -0.33 6.37 21.44
C LYS A 191 -0.46 6.13 19.93
N ASN A 192 -1.65 5.69 19.50
CA ASN A 192 -2.08 5.77 18.10
C ASN A 192 -1.75 7.18 17.58
N ARG A 193 -0.77 7.33 16.68
CA ARG A 193 -0.51 8.62 16.03
C ARG A 193 -1.58 8.81 14.95
N PHE A 194 -2.72 9.35 15.36
CA PHE A 194 -3.76 9.82 14.45
C PHE A 194 -3.29 11.13 13.82
N SER A 195 -3.13 11.15 12.51
CA SER A 195 -2.98 12.37 11.74
C SER A 195 -4.20 12.48 10.82
N THR A 196 -5.26 13.10 11.33
CA THR A 196 -6.40 13.49 10.50
C THR A 196 -5.99 14.73 9.72
N LEU A 197 -5.48 14.55 8.50
CA LEU A 197 -5.30 15.67 7.57
C LEU A 197 -6.50 15.74 6.62
N TYR A 198 -7.08 16.94 6.54
CA TYR A 198 -8.08 17.29 5.53
C TYR A 198 -7.34 17.90 4.35
N PHE A 199 -7.52 17.33 3.16
CA PHE A 199 -6.97 17.89 1.92
C PHE A 199 -8.07 18.09 0.90
N THR A 200 -8.02 19.25 0.24
CA THR A 200 -8.68 19.51 -1.05
C THR A 200 -7.55 19.79 -2.03
N GLY A 201 -7.28 18.87 -2.96
CA GLY A 201 -6.19 19.01 -3.93
C GLY A 201 -6.72 18.89 -5.35
N ILE A 202 -6.31 19.82 -6.21
CA ILE A 202 -6.53 19.81 -7.66
C ILE A 202 -5.24 19.26 -8.31
N ASN A 203 -5.35 18.05 -8.87
CA ASN A 203 -4.54 17.41 -9.92
C ASN A 203 -3.05 16.98 -9.76
N ILE A 204 -2.83 15.80 -10.37
CA ILE A 204 -1.61 15.07 -10.81
C ILE A 204 -0.62 14.64 -9.71
N CYS A 205 -0.80 13.40 -9.24
CA CYS A 205 0.15 12.61 -8.45
C CYS A 205 0.59 13.26 -7.12
N CYS A 206 -0.21 13.11 -6.07
CA CYS A 206 0.23 13.51 -4.73
C CYS A 206 0.84 12.32 -3.98
N TYR A 207 2.09 12.47 -3.55
CA TYR A 207 2.75 11.55 -2.64
C TYR A 207 2.67 12.10 -1.21
N PHE A 208 2.05 11.34 -0.31
CA PHE A 208 2.15 11.61 1.12
C PHE A 208 3.03 10.57 1.78
N HIS A 209 4.07 11.03 2.46
CA HIS A 209 4.96 10.20 3.25
C HIS A 209 4.83 10.60 4.71
N ILE A 210 4.52 9.64 5.58
CA ILE A 210 4.66 9.85 7.02
C ILE A 210 5.99 9.24 7.43
N LEU A 211 6.94 10.11 7.75
CA LEU A 211 8.16 9.72 8.43
C LEU A 211 7.82 9.31 9.85
N LYS A 212 8.39 8.21 10.32
CA LYS A 212 8.34 7.88 11.73
C LYS A 212 9.32 8.81 12.45
N MET A 213 8.82 9.92 12.98
CA MET A 213 9.62 10.87 13.74
C MET A 213 9.85 10.34 15.16
N GLU A 214 11.12 10.29 15.54
CA GLU A 214 11.61 10.02 16.88
C GLU A 214 11.06 11.08 17.87
N CYS A 215 10.84 10.67 19.12
CA CYS A 215 10.78 11.56 20.27
C CYS A 215 11.91 11.12 21.20
#